data_AF-A0A1Y2X5G8-F1
#
_entry.id   AF-A0A1Y2X5G8-F1
#
_cell.length_a   1.000
_cell.length_b   1.000
_cell.length_c   1.000
_cell.angle_alpha   90.00
_cell.angle_beta   90.00
_cell.angle_gamma   90.00
#
_symmetry.space_group_name_H-M   'P 1'
#
loop_
_entity.id
_entity.type
_entity.pdbx_description
1 polymer ?
#
loop_
_entity_poly.entity_id
_entity_poly.type
_entity_poly.pdbx_seq_one_letter_code
_entity_poly.pdbx_strand_id
1 'polypeptide(L)'
;MSSPLQLSTPSRITASNLPLLEANSSKSHSEPGVEVLVDKLEPEPILGGALKRARVASSKKLPTSNDGHGNLELDPVPGLGIVLPGGLNMYYLDIAPNTEGVVHRTTSTDYLVVLSGTLSLITPPDSFDIVNGCGTYGDLVETLCKPGDVVLQRGIMHA
;
A
#
# COMPACT_ATOMS: atom_id res chain seq x y z
N MET A 1 -21.62 -15.09 19.47
CA MET A 1 -20.29 -14.95 18.86
C MET A 1 -20.51 -14.47 17.43
N SER A 2 -20.21 -13.22 17.13
CA SER A 2 -20.27 -12.72 15.75
C SER A 2 -19.17 -13.39 14.94
N SER A 3 -19.50 -13.91 13.76
CA SER A 3 -18.50 -14.36 12.79
C SER A 3 -17.42 -13.28 12.63
N PRO A 4 -16.12 -13.62 12.59
CA PRO A 4 -15.12 -12.64 12.21
C PRO A 4 -15.52 -12.08 10.85
N LEU A 5 -15.57 -10.75 10.75
CA LEU A 5 -15.82 -10.05 9.49
C LEU A 5 -14.70 -10.46 8.53
N GLN A 6 -14.99 -11.39 7.64
CA GLN A 6 -14.08 -11.73 6.55
C GLN A 6 -14.23 -10.64 5.50
N LEU A 7 -13.25 -9.74 5.46
CA LEU A 7 -13.17 -8.73 4.41
C LEU A 7 -13.05 -9.43 3.05
N SER A 8 -13.67 -8.84 2.03
CA SER A 8 -13.63 -9.40 0.68
C SER A 8 -12.20 -9.38 0.14
N THR A 9 -11.78 -10.47 -0.50
CA THR A 9 -10.50 -10.54 -1.20
C THR A 9 -10.37 -9.39 -2.21
N PRO A 10 -9.35 -8.52 -2.08
CA PRO A 10 -9.18 -7.39 -2.96
C PRO A 10 -8.89 -7.84 -4.40
N SER A 11 -9.22 -6.96 -5.35
CA SER A 11 -8.90 -7.15 -6.76
C SER A 11 -7.94 -6.08 -7.24
N ARG A 12 -7.01 -6.47 -8.11
CA ARG A 12 -6.23 -5.54 -8.93
C ARG A 12 -6.78 -5.55 -10.34
N ILE A 13 -6.98 -4.36 -10.89
CA ILE A 13 -7.35 -4.18 -12.29
C ILE A 13 -6.17 -3.48 -12.97
N THR A 14 -5.53 -4.17 -13.91
CA THR A 14 -4.42 -3.64 -14.70
C THR A 14 -4.94 -3.32 -16.09
N ALA A 15 -4.78 -2.06 -16.52
CA ALA A 15 -5.12 -1.62 -17.86
C ALA A 15 -3.87 -1.15 -18.59
N SER A 16 -3.57 -1.75 -19.74
CA SER A 16 -2.34 -1.50 -20.51
C SER A 16 -2.65 -1.30 -21.98
N ASN A 17 -1.85 -0.47 -22.65
CA ASN A 17 -1.91 -0.35 -24.10
C ASN A 17 -1.37 -1.62 -24.75
N LEU A 18 -2.11 -2.16 -25.72
CA LEU A 18 -1.62 -3.19 -26.63
C LEU A 18 -0.69 -2.57 -27.68
N PRO A 19 0.23 -3.34 -28.28
CA PRO A 19 1.02 -2.85 -29.40
C PRO A 19 0.13 -2.36 -30.55
N LEU A 20 0.49 -1.24 -31.17
CA LEU A 20 -0.12 -0.83 -32.43
C LEU A 20 0.19 -1.88 -33.50
N LEU A 21 -0.86 -2.42 -34.13
CA LEU A 21 -0.69 -3.32 -35.26
C LEU A 21 0.06 -2.60 -36.39
N GLU A 22 1.00 -3.28 -37.04
CA GLU A 22 1.83 -2.69 -38.11
C GLU A 22 0.99 -2.06 -39.24
N ALA A 23 -0.16 -2.66 -39.57
CA ALA A 23 -1.09 -2.12 -40.56
C ALA A 23 -1.69 -0.73 -40.19
N ASN A 24 -1.59 -0.34 -38.93
CA ASN A 24 -2.11 0.92 -38.40
C ASN A 24 -1.00 1.87 -37.92
N SER A 25 0.27 1.47 -37.92
CA SER A 25 1.38 2.30 -37.41
C SER A 25 1.65 3.54 -38.26
N SER A 26 1.28 3.52 -39.54
CA SER A 26 1.44 4.65 -40.48
C SER A 26 0.26 5.62 -40.47
N LYS A 27 -0.82 5.33 -39.75
CA LYS A 27 -2.02 6.18 -39.66
C LYS A 27 -1.86 7.17 -38.51
N SER A 28 -1.83 8.46 -38.83
CA SER A 28 -1.55 9.57 -37.89
C SER A 28 -2.49 9.72 -36.69
N HIS A 29 -3.57 8.94 -36.62
CA HIS A 29 -4.60 9.01 -35.58
C HIS A 29 -5.01 7.64 -35.05
N SER A 30 -4.16 6.61 -35.24
CA SER A 30 -4.43 5.30 -34.64
C SER A 30 -3.95 5.27 -33.21
N GLU A 31 -4.86 4.94 -32.31
CA GLU A 31 -4.58 4.66 -30.91
C GLU A 31 -4.47 3.13 -30.69
N PRO A 32 -3.65 2.69 -29.72
CA PRO A 32 -3.60 1.28 -29.35
C PRO A 32 -4.94 0.83 -28.77
N GLY A 33 -5.24 -0.46 -28.96
CA GLY A 33 -6.26 -1.12 -28.14
C GLY A 33 -5.82 -1.19 -26.68
N VAL A 34 -6.76 -1.47 -25.77
CA VAL A 34 -6.48 -1.59 -24.33
C VAL A 34 -6.76 -3.02 -23.89
N GLU A 35 -5.79 -3.61 -23.20
CA GLU A 35 -5.98 -4.84 -22.43
C GLU A 35 -6.40 -4.51 -21.01
N VAL A 36 -7.34 -5.28 -20.46
CA VAL A 36 -7.78 -5.16 -19.07
C VAL A 36 -7.68 -6.54 -18.42
N LEU A 37 -6.83 -6.64 -17.40
CA LEU A 37 -6.67 -7.84 -16.59
C LEU A 37 -7.22 -7.60 -15.18
N VAL A 38 -7.93 -8.59 -14.65
CA VAL A 38 -8.52 -8.53 -13.31
C VAL A 38 -7.97 -9.69 -12.49
N ASP A 39 -7.09 -9.36 -11.54
CA ASP A 39 -6.51 -10.31 -10.60
C ASP A 39 -7.28 -10.30 -9.29
N LYS A 40 -7.49 -11.48 -8.70
CA LYS A 40 -7.85 -11.61 -7.28
C LYS A 40 -6.55 -11.72 -6.49
N LEU A 41 -6.33 -10.79 -5.57
CA LEU A 41 -5.11 -10.74 -4.78
C LEU A 41 -5.32 -11.51 -3.48
N GLU A 42 -4.56 -12.57 -3.28
CA GLU A 42 -4.60 -13.34 -2.03
C GLU A 42 -3.80 -12.61 -0.93
N PRO A 43 -4.44 -12.20 0.19
CA PRO A 43 -3.73 -11.55 1.28
C PRO A 43 -2.85 -12.54 2.06
N GLU A 44 -1.58 -12.20 2.21
CA GLU A 44 -0.61 -12.99 2.98
C GLU A 44 -0.48 -12.45 4.41
N PRO A 45 -0.42 -13.32 5.43
CA PRO A 45 -0.20 -12.88 6.81
C PRO A 45 1.22 -12.30 6.97
N ILE A 46 1.34 -11.20 7.69
CA ILE A 46 2.62 -10.61 8.09
C ILE A 46 2.63 -10.38 9.61
N LEU A 47 3.82 -10.17 10.20
CA LEU A 47 4.00 -9.89 11.63
C LEU A 47 3.22 -10.85 12.56
N GLY A 48 3.33 -12.15 12.31
CA GLY A 48 2.66 -13.17 13.13
C GLY A 48 1.15 -13.34 12.86
N GLY A 49 0.60 -12.69 11.84
CA GLY A 49 -0.77 -12.89 11.36
C GLY A 49 -1.80 -11.89 11.86
N ALA A 50 -1.41 -10.93 12.71
CA ALA A 50 -2.26 -9.80 13.11
C ALA A 50 -2.59 -8.87 11.93
N LEU A 51 -1.72 -8.87 10.92
CA LEU A 51 -1.86 -8.11 9.69
C LEU A 51 -1.92 -9.06 8.50
N LYS A 52 -2.71 -8.72 7.49
CA LYS A 52 -2.68 -9.39 6.18
C LYS A 52 -2.46 -8.38 5.08
N ARG A 53 -1.62 -8.71 4.11
CA ARG A 53 -1.23 -7.82 3.03
C ARG A 53 -1.42 -8.46 1.68
N ALA A 54 -2.04 -7.71 0.75
CA ALA A 54 -2.13 -8.08 -0.65
C ALA A 54 -1.49 -6.96 -1.50
N ARG A 55 -0.41 -7.28 -2.23
CA ARG A 55 0.33 -6.28 -3.01
C ARG A 55 -0.41 -5.94 -4.30
N VAL A 56 -0.59 -4.65 -4.56
CA VAL A 56 -1.25 -4.13 -5.76
C VAL A 56 -0.21 -3.79 -6.83
N ALA A 57 0.77 -2.94 -6.47
CA ALA A 57 1.79 -2.48 -7.41
C ALA A 57 3.11 -2.21 -6.68
N SER A 58 4.21 -2.38 -7.38
CA SER A 58 5.51 -1.89 -6.95
C SER A 58 6.39 -1.52 -8.15
N SER A 59 7.14 -0.44 -8.00
CA SER A 59 8.07 0.05 -9.02
C SER A 59 9.27 0.70 -8.36
N LYS A 60 10.49 0.32 -8.73
CA LYS A 60 11.74 0.90 -8.19
C LYS A 60 12.00 2.33 -8.65
N LYS A 61 11.20 2.87 -9.56
CA LYS A 61 11.39 4.19 -10.15
C LYS A 61 10.11 5.02 -10.04
N LEU A 62 10.30 6.27 -9.65
CA LEU A 62 9.31 7.33 -9.80
C LEU A 62 9.90 8.44 -10.67
N PRO A 63 9.23 8.88 -11.77
CA PRO A 63 7.96 8.37 -12.29
C PRO A 63 8.06 6.92 -12.80
N THR A 64 6.92 6.21 -12.79
CA THR A 64 6.79 4.82 -13.26
C THR A 64 6.85 4.73 -14.80
N SER A 65 6.93 3.51 -15.34
CA SER A 65 6.77 3.25 -16.78
C SER A 65 5.36 2.77 -17.11
N ASN A 66 4.88 3.11 -18.31
CA ASN A 66 3.63 2.59 -18.89
C ASN A 66 3.89 1.50 -19.94
N ASP A 67 5.15 1.09 -20.14
CA ASP A 67 5.51 0.09 -21.14
C ASP A 67 5.13 -1.32 -20.69
N GLY A 68 4.73 -2.14 -21.67
CA GLY A 68 4.37 -3.55 -21.46
C GLY A 68 2.87 -3.77 -21.25
N HIS A 69 2.46 -5.02 -21.43
CA HIS A 69 1.10 -5.49 -21.22
C HIS A 69 1.14 -6.96 -20.75
N GLY A 70 -0.01 -7.55 -20.44
CA GLY A 70 -0.09 -8.89 -19.87
C GLY A 70 0.23 -8.92 -18.38
N ASN A 71 0.77 -10.06 -17.92
CA ASN A 71 1.20 -10.24 -16.54
C ASN A 71 2.55 -9.54 -16.29
N LEU A 72 2.49 -8.28 -15.87
CA LEU A 72 3.67 -7.50 -15.50
C LEU A 72 4.18 -7.92 -14.11
N GLU A 73 5.46 -8.25 -14.03
CA GLU A 73 6.11 -8.57 -12.77
C GLU A 73 6.19 -7.32 -11.88
N LEU A 74 5.91 -7.52 -10.58
CA LEU A 74 6.04 -6.48 -9.58
C LEU A 74 7.48 -6.42 -9.06
N ASP A 75 8.02 -5.21 -8.91
CA ASP A 75 9.35 -5.04 -8.35
C ASP A 75 9.44 -5.60 -6.92
N PRO A 76 10.49 -6.36 -6.57
CA PRO A 76 10.67 -6.87 -5.22
C PRO A 76 10.87 -5.72 -4.23
N VAL A 77 10.15 -5.79 -3.10
CA VAL A 77 10.24 -4.79 -2.03
C VAL A 77 11.14 -5.36 -0.92
N PRO A 78 12.21 -4.65 -0.52
CA PRO A 78 13.16 -5.16 0.44
C PRO A 78 12.59 -5.26 1.88
N GLY A 79 13.31 -6.00 2.73
CA GLY A 79 13.00 -6.11 4.16
C GLY A 79 11.61 -6.69 4.42
N LEU A 80 10.83 -6.03 5.29
CA LEU A 80 9.45 -6.44 5.61
C LEU A 80 8.45 -6.16 4.47
N GLY A 81 8.90 -5.61 3.34
CA GLY A 81 8.06 -5.31 2.18
C GLY A 81 7.19 -4.06 2.36
N ILE A 82 7.61 -3.11 3.20
CA ILE A 82 6.88 -1.88 3.52
C ILE A 82 7.34 -0.74 2.60
N VAL A 83 8.62 -0.38 2.69
CA VAL A 83 9.21 0.73 1.94
C VAL A 83 9.98 0.21 0.73
N LEU A 84 9.74 0.81 -0.45
CA LEU A 84 10.59 0.66 -1.63
C LEU A 84 11.33 1.98 -1.88
N PRO A 85 12.62 2.10 -1.48
CA PRO A 85 13.36 3.35 -1.61
C PRO A 85 13.42 3.85 -3.05
N GLY A 86 13.13 5.14 -3.26
CA GLY A 86 13.13 5.77 -4.60
C GLY A 86 11.98 5.34 -5.51
N GLY A 87 11.07 4.50 -5.01
CA GLY A 87 10.02 3.87 -5.78
C GLY A 87 8.63 3.98 -5.14
N LEU A 88 7.72 3.16 -5.65
CA LEU A 88 6.34 3.00 -5.19
C LEU A 88 6.14 1.59 -4.67
N ASN A 89 5.42 1.47 -3.56
CA ASN A 89 4.84 0.20 -3.11
C ASN A 89 3.40 0.48 -2.68
N MET A 90 2.45 -0.18 -3.33
CA MET A 90 1.02 -0.04 -3.08
C MET A 90 0.45 -1.41 -2.73
N TYR A 91 -0.29 -1.49 -1.63
CA TYR A 91 -0.85 -2.74 -1.15
C TYR A 91 -2.10 -2.47 -0.30
N TYR A 92 -2.97 -3.48 -0.23
CA TYR A 92 -3.99 -3.57 0.80
C TYR A 92 -3.36 -4.06 2.10
N LEU A 93 -3.81 -3.52 3.22
CA LEU A 93 -3.42 -3.95 4.55
C LEU A 93 -4.67 -4.11 5.41
N ASP A 94 -4.96 -5.35 5.78
CA ASP A 94 -6.00 -5.66 6.76
C ASP A 94 -5.35 -5.74 8.14
N ILE A 95 -5.96 -5.06 9.11
CA ILE A 95 -5.54 -5.05 10.51
C ILE A 95 -6.61 -5.75 11.33
N ALA A 96 -6.23 -6.79 12.09
CA ALA A 96 -7.17 -7.50 12.93
C ALA A 96 -7.70 -6.58 14.05
N PRO A 97 -8.98 -6.74 14.47
CA PRO A 97 -9.53 -5.95 15.55
C PRO A 97 -8.69 -6.05 16.83
N ASN A 98 -8.49 -4.91 17.50
CA ASN A 98 -7.73 -4.80 18.75
C ASN A 98 -6.28 -5.30 18.63
N THR A 99 -5.66 -5.10 17.45
CA THR A 99 -4.22 -5.31 17.26
C THR A 99 -3.57 -4.00 16.86
N GLU A 100 -2.30 -3.85 17.21
CA GLU A 100 -1.51 -2.65 16.94
C GLU A 100 -0.17 -3.00 16.28
N GLY A 101 0.34 -2.07 15.49
CA GLY A 101 1.72 -2.12 15.01
C GLY A 101 2.72 -1.73 16.10
N VAL A 102 4.00 -1.96 15.83
CA VAL A 102 5.07 -1.39 16.66
C VAL A 102 5.18 0.10 16.31
N VAL A 103 5.30 0.98 17.31
CA VAL A 103 5.58 2.40 17.09
C VAL A 103 6.90 2.54 16.34
N HIS A 104 6.85 3.05 15.12
CA HIS A 104 7.99 3.11 14.22
C HIS A 104 7.90 4.31 13.27
N ARG A 105 8.96 4.52 12.50
CA ARG A 105 8.98 5.48 11.41
C ARG A 105 9.56 4.86 10.14
N THR A 106 9.06 5.32 9.00
CA THR A 106 9.58 4.99 7.68
C THR A 106 10.21 6.23 7.05
N THR A 107 11.15 6.03 6.12
CA THR A 107 11.63 7.09 5.23
C THR A 107 10.81 7.09 3.95
N SER A 108 9.51 7.36 4.07
CA SER A 108 8.55 7.39 2.98
C SER A 108 7.48 8.48 3.20
N THR A 109 6.74 8.78 2.14
CA THR A 109 5.45 9.46 2.25
C THR A 109 4.39 8.46 1.84
N ASP A 110 3.46 8.17 2.73
CA ASP A 110 2.45 7.14 2.57
C ASP A 110 1.06 7.79 2.52
N TYR A 111 0.21 7.27 1.64
CA TYR A 111 -1.20 7.66 1.53
C TYR A 111 -2.04 6.47 1.99
N LEU A 112 -2.50 6.49 3.23
CA LEU A 112 -3.32 5.43 3.79
C LEU A 112 -4.78 5.80 3.58
N VAL A 113 -5.50 5.00 2.80
CA VAL A 113 -6.94 5.19 2.57
C VAL A 113 -7.68 4.16 3.42
N VAL A 114 -8.53 4.63 4.33
CA VAL A 114 -9.34 3.72 5.14
C VAL A 114 -10.51 3.23 4.29
N LEU A 115 -10.50 1.94 3.95
CA LEU A 115 -11.54 1.34 3.09
C LEU A 115 -12.75 0.86 3.88
N SER A 116 -12.53 0.29 5.08
CA SER A 116 -13.56 -0.28 5.93
C SER A 116 -13.09 -0.30 7.39
N GLY A 117 -14.04 -0.40 8.33
CA GLY A 117 -13.74 -0.42 9.76
C GLY A 117 -13.38 0.96 10.32
N THR A 118 -12.61 0.99 11.40
CA THR A 118 -12.06 2.21 11.99
C THR A 118 -10.60 1.92 12.34
N LEU A 119 -9.71 2.76 11.85
CA LEU A 119 -8.28 2.67 12.10
C LEU A 119 -7.91 3.68 13.20
N SER A 120 -7.09 3.26 14.14
CA SER A 120 -6.48 4.15 15.12
C SER A 120 -5.09 4.53 14.63
N LEU A 121 -4.86 5.81 14.34
CA LEU A 121 -3.53 6.36 14.09
C LEU A 121 -2.94 6.82 15.42
N ILE A 122 -1.90 6.14 15.89
CA ILE A 122 -1.28 6.41 17.18
C ILE A 122 0.00 7.20 16.98
N THR A 123 0.13 8.35 17.64
CA THR A 123 1.30 9.24 17.49
C THR A 123 1.77 9.84 18.82
N PRO A 124 3.07 10.08 19.01
CA PRO A 124 3.56 10.88 20.14
C PRO A 124 3.13 12.34 19.97
N PRO A 125 2.56 12.99 21.00
CA PRO A 125 2.06 14.37 20.90
C PRO A 125 3.17 15.42 20.95
N ASP A 126 4.27 15.11 21.62
CA ASP A 126 5.36 16.04 21.91
C ASP A 126 6.71 15.53 21.38
N SER A 127 7.72 16.39 21.42
CA SER A 127 9.09 16.01 21.11
C SER A 127 9.60 14.94 22.09
N PHE A 128 10.36 13.98 21.58
CA PHE A 128 10.98 12.91 22.34
C PHE A 128 12.36 12.59 21.78
N ASP A 129 13.19 11.94 22.59
CA ASP A 129 14.50 11.45 22.18
C ASP A 129 14.45 9.96 21.84
N ILE A 130 15.42 9.49 21.07
CA ILE A 130 15.69 8.06 20.90
C ILE A 130 16.91 7.70 21.74
N VAL A 131 16.71 6.91 22.79
CA VAL A 131 17.78 6.43 23.67
C VAL A 131 17.84 4.91 23.57
N ASN A 132 18.99 4.37 23.14
CA ASN A 132 19.20 2.93 22.93
C ASN A 132 18.18 2.25 22.01
N GLY A 133 17.68 2.98 21.00
CA GLY A 133 16.70 2.47 20.04
C GLY A 133 15.24 2.55 20.50
N CYS A 134 14.99 3.02 21.72
CA CYS A 134 13.64 3.24 22.24
C CYS A 134 13.32 4.74 22.26
N GLY A 135 12.09 5.10 21.88
CA GLY A 135 11.62 6.47 22.04
C GLY A 135 11.28 6.78 23.48
N THR A 136 11.65 7.96 23.96
CA THR A 136 11.30 8.47 25.29
C THR A 136 9.95 9.19 25.30
N TYR A 137 9.10 8.93 24.31
CA TYR A 137 7.76 9.51 24.27
C TYR A 137 6.97 9.02 25.48
N GLY A 138 6.17 9.92 26.05
CA GLY A 138 5.23 9.60 27.13
C GLY A 138 3.97 8.94 26.55
N ASP A 139 2.82 9.39 27.03
CA ASP A 139 1.53 8.89 26.56
C ASP A 139 1.34 9.21 25.07
N LEU A 140 0.86 8.22 24.33
CA LEU A 140 0.55 8.34 22.91
C LEU A 140 -0.87 8.89 22.74
N VAL A 141 -1.10 9.61 21.63
CA VAL A 141 -2.41 10.12 21.25
C VAL A 141 -2.98 9.27 20.12
N GLU A 142 -4.24 8.88 20.28
CA GLU A 142 -5.03 8.18 19.27
C GLU A 142 -5.86 9.17 18.44
N THR A 143 -5.78 9.03 17.12
CA THR A 143 -6.69 9.68 16.17
C THR A 143 -7.47 8.61 15.41
N LEU A 144 -8.81 8.63 15.50
CA LEU A 144 -9.66 7.67 14.81
C LEU A 144 -9.89 8.09 13.35
N CYS A 145 -9.50 7.23 12.41
CA CYS A 145 -9.71 7.37 10.98
C CYS A 145 -10.86 6.46 10.52
N LYS A 146 -11.83 7.04 9.83
CA LYS A 146 -13.08 6.40 9.39
C LYS A 146 -13.02 6.05 7.91
N PRO A 147 -13.91 5.16 7.40
CA PRO A 147 -13.93 4.83 5.99
C PRO A 147 -14.08 6.07 5.10
N GLY A 148 -13.21 6.19 4.11
CA GLY A 148 -13.10 7.36 3.22
C GLY A 148 -12.04 8.38 3.65
N ASP A 149 -11.56 8.34 4.90
CA ASP A 149 -10.45 9.19 5.32
C ASP A 149 -9.15 8.78 4.63
N VAL A 150 -8.32 9.78 4.34
CA VAL A 150 -6.98 9.59 3.76
C VAL A 150 -5.95 10.21 4.69
N VAL A 151 -5.06 9.39 5.22
CA VAL A 151 -3.91 9.83 6.02
C VAL A 151 -2.73 10.07 5.08
N LEU A 152 -2.25 11.31 5.05
CA LEU A 152 -0.97 11.67 4.44
C LEU A 152 0.14 11.56 5.49
N GLN A 153 0.76 10.40 5.58
CA GLN A 153 1.85 10.11 6.51
C GLN A 153 3.18 10.55 5.91
N ARG A 154 3.84 11.54 6.51
CA ARG A 154 5.08 12.15 5.97
C ARG A 154 6.32 11.76 6.76
N GLY A 155 6.58 10.45 6.86
CA GLY A 155 7.76 9.90 7.56
C GLY A 155 7.77 10.16 9.07
N ILE A 156 6.58 10.21 9.67
CA ILE A 156 6.35 10.45 11.10
C ILE A 156 6.50 9.16 11.92
N MET A 157 6.72 9.32 13.23
CA MET A 157 6.59 8.21 14.18
C MET A 157 5.11 7.89 14.36
N HIS A 158 4.73 6.63 14.20
CA HIS A 158 3.34 6.18 14.27
C HIS A 158 3.24 4.69 14.62
N ALA A 159 2.06 4.26 15.05
CA ALA A 159 1.61 2.87 15.01
C ALA A 159 0.21 2.79 14.37
#